data_AF-A0A3D5DHX6-F1
#
_entry.id   AF-A0A3D5DHX6-F1
#
_cell.length_a   1.000
_cell.length_b   1.000
_cell.length_c   1.000
_cell.angle_alpha   90.00
_cell.angle_beta   90.00
_cell.angle_gamma   90.00
#
_symmetry.space_group_name_H-M   'P 1'
#
loop_
_entity.id
_entity.type
_entity.pdbx_description
1 polymer ?
#
loop_
_entity_poly.entity_id
_entity_poly.type
_entity_poly.pdbx_seq_one_letter_code
_entity_poly.pdbx_strand_id
1 'polypeptide(L)'
;MATYLSPIEKPRGLLLKMVYLFTRRQFGKVATPIAVFSARMPVAFMSFYGKMSRLDKKLQLPPRTAVLIRETVASINTCLFCMDATRWYAMKESADNLARFDALPEYRTSQALVCEAGMLVIGVHAWRLY
;
A
#
# COMPACT_ATOMS: atom_id res chain seq x y z
N MET A 1 -1.98 -4.17 29.50
CA MET A 1 -1.15 -4.92 28.53
C MET A 1 -1.17 -4.17 27.21
N ALA A 2 -0.01 -3.89 26.61
CA ALA A 2 0.02 -3.31 25.28
C ALA A 2 -0.36 -4.39 24.26
N THR A 3 -1.44 -4.16 23.50
CA THR A 3 -1.98 -5.08 22.48
C THR A 3 -1.15 -5.12 21.19
N TYR A 4 -0.05 -4.36 21.13
CA TYR A 4 0.78 -4.21 19.93
C TYR A 4 2.21 -4.70 20.18
N LEU A 5 2.77 -5.35 19.16
CA LEU A 5 4.20 -5.71 19.14
C LEU A 5 5.05 -4.44 19.10
N SER A 6 6.04 -4.36 19.98
CA SER A 6 6.97 -3.23 20.00
C SER A 6 7.80 -3.17 18.71
N PRO A 7 8.01 -1.98 18.13
CA PRO A 7 8.95 -1.80 17.02
C PRO A 7 10.37 -2.19 17.45
N ILE A 8 11.11 -2.86 16.56
CA ILE A 8 12.53 -3.15 16.77
C ILE A 8 13.32 -1.92 16.31
N GLU A 9 13.92 -1.19 17.24
CA GLU A 9 14.67 0.02 16.90
C GLU A 9 16.06 -0.28 16.31
N LYS A 10 16.71 -1.34 16.82
CA LYS A 10 18.07 -1.74 16.44
C LYS A 10 18.02 -3.10 15.72
N PRO A 11 17.93 -3.10 14.37
CA PRO A 11 17.87 -4.35 13.61
C PRO A 11 19.19 -5.13 13.71
N ARG A 12 19.07 -6.45 13.81
CA ARG A 12 20.21 -7.38 13.73
C ARG A 12 20.49 -7.71 12.25
N GLY A 13 21.78 -7.81 11.89
CA GLY A 13 22.22 -8.13 10.53
C GLY A 13 22.41 -6.90 9.63
N LEU A 14 23.42 -6.96 8.74
CA LEU A 14 23.80 -5.86 7.86
C LEU A 14 22.72 -5.48 6.84
N LEU A 15 22.03 -6.48 6.26
CA LEU A 15 20.98 -6.25 5.27
C LEU A 15 19.83 -5.41 5.84
N LEU A 16 19.33 -5.76 7.03
CA LEU A 16 18.21 -5.06 7.65
C LEU A 16 18.59 -3.64 8.10
N LYS A 17 19.85 -3.42 8.53
CA LYS A 17 20.39 -2.07 8.77
C LYS A 17 20.35 -1.23 7.50
N MET A 18 20.74 -1.79 6.34
CA MET A 18 20.63 -1.07 5.07
C MET A 18 19.17 -0.74 4.73
N VAL A 19 18.24 -1.71 4.86
CA VAL A 19 16.80 -1.47 4.63
C VAL A 19 16.27 -0.34 5.50
N TYR A 20 16.65 -0.28 6.78
CA TYR A 20 16.26 0.80 7.70
C TYR A 20 16.82 2.16 7.28
N LEU A 21 18.08 2.20 6.83
CA LEU A 21 18.69 3.43 6.32
C LEU A 21 17.97 3.94 5.06
N PHE A 22 17.68 3.05 4.11
CA PHE A 22 16.95 3.42 2.89
C PHE A 22 15.53 3.89 3.17
N THR A 23 14.79 3.19 4.04
CA THR A 23 13.42 3.60 4.39
C THR A 23 13.38 4.88 5.21
N ARG A 24 14.31 5.11 6.15
CA ARG A 24 14.46 6.41 6.81
C ARG A 24 14.74 7.52 5.82
N ARG A 25 15.57 7.28 4.80
CA ARG A 25 15.87 8.28 3.76
C ARG A 25 14.67 8.57 2.86
N GLN A 26 13.84 7.58 2.54
CA GLN A 26 12.67 7.78 1.69
C GLN A 26 11.46 8.37 2.40
N PHE A 27 11.19 7.94 3.63
CA PHE A 27 9.97 8.29 4.37
C PHE A 27 10.22 9.22 5.57
N GLY A 28 11.47 9.58 5.85
CA GLY A 28 11.88 10.30 7.07
C GLY A 28 11.90 9.43 8.34
N LYS A 29 11.22 8.27 8.32
CA LYS A 29 11.16 7.30 9.42
C LYS A 29 11.11 5.87 8.89
N VAL A 30 11.41 4.90 9.75
CA VAL A 30 11.21 3.48 9.39
C VAL A 30 9.71 3.19 9.40
N ALA A 31 9.18 2.65 8.30
CA ALA A 31 7.78 2.26 8.25
C ALA A 31 7.48 1.17 9.30
N THR A 32 6.39 1.33 10.04
CA THR A 32 6.00 0.44 11.15
C THR A 32 5.98 -1.04 10.76
N PRO A 33 5.46 -1.45 9.58
CA PRO A 33 5.49 -2.87 9.18
C PRO A 33 6.92 -3.42 9.07
N ILE A 34 7.89 -2.58 8.68
CA ILE A 34 9.29 -3.00 8.58
C ILE A 34 9.88 -3.18 9.99
N ALA A 35 9.58 -2.26 10.90
CA ALA A 35 10.07 -2.30 12.27
C ALA A 35 9.43 -3.39 13.14
N VAL A 36 8.20 -3.77 12.83
CA VAL A 36 7.42 -4.75 13.60
C VAL A 36 7.49 -6.13 12.94
N PHE A 37 6.96 -6.27 11.75
CA PHE A 37 6.82 -7.56 11.09
C PHE A 37 8.11 -7.99 10.38
N SER A 38 8.63 -7.14 9.47
CA SER A 38 9.78 -7.52 8.65
C SER A 38 11.04 -7.80 9.46
N ALA A 39 11.26 -7.06 10.54
CA ALA A 39 12.42 -7.23 11.41
C ALA A 39 12.45 -8.58 12.17
N ARG A 40 11.33 -9.29 12.24
CA ARG A 40 11.18 -10.58 12.93
C ARG A 40 11.21 -11.78 11.97
N MET A 41 11.03 -11.54 10.68
CA MET A 41 10.94 -12.61 9.68
C MET A 41 12.32 -13.00 9.14
N PRO A 42 12.52 -14.26 8.71
CA PRO A 42 13.74 -14.67 8.03
C PRO A 42 13.99 -13.88 6.75
N VAL A 43 15.25 -13.76 6.34
CA VAL A 43 15.65 -13.04 5.11
C VAL A 43 14.96 -13.60 3.86
N ALA A 44 14.69 -14.90 3.82
CA ALA A 44 13.93 -15.54 2.74
C ALA A 44 12.51 -14.96 2.58
N PHE A 45 11.89 -14.53 3.66
CA PHE A 45 10.58 -13.87 3.60
C PHE A 45 10.68 -12.48 2.97
N MET A 46 11.75 -11.72 3.28
CA MET A 46 12.00 -10.43 2.62
C MET A 46 12.20 -10.59 1.11
N SER A 47 12.91 -11.64 0.68
CA SER A 47 13.12 -11.89 -0.75
C SER A 47 11.82 -12.28 -1.47
N PHE A 48 10.93 -13.02 -0.80
CA PHE A 48 9.57 -13.27 -1.28
C PHE A 48 8.76 -11.97 -1.40
N TYR A 49 8.75 -11.15 -0.36
CA TYR A 49 8.03 -9.87 -0.36
C TYR A 49 8.53 -8.93 -1.47
N GLY A 50 9.84 -8.88 -1.72
CA GLY A 50 10.41 -8.15 -2.85
C GLY A 50 9.91 -8.62 -4.21
N LYS A 51 9.61 -9.92 -4.40
CA LYS A 51 9.02 -10.45 -5.63
C LYS A 51 7.56 -10.01 -5.82
N MET A 52 6.84 -9.64 -4.76
CA MET A 52 5.45 -9.17 -4.84
C MET A 52 5.34 -7.94 -5.74
N SER A 53 6.31 -7.03 -5.71
CA SER A 53 6.40 -5.87 -6.61
C SER A 53 6.44 -6.24 -8.11
N ARG A 54 6.85 -7.47 -8.45
CA ARG A 54 6.88 -7.94 -9.85
C ARG A 54 5.48 -8.33 -10.33
N LEU A 55 4.54 -8.59 -9.43
CA LEU A 55 3.15 -8.88 -9.77
C LEU A 55 2.47 -7.63 -10.34
N ASP A 56 2.80 -6.44 -9.82
CA ASP A 56 2.27 -5.18 -10.35
C ASP A 56 2.65 -4.97 -11.82
N LYS A 57 3.82 -5.43 -12.25
CA LYS A 57 4.26 -5.37 -13.66
C LYS A 57 3.51 -6.32 -14.59
N LYS A 58 2.86 -7.34 -14.04
CA LYS A 58 2.06 -8.31 -14.80
C LYS A 58 0.59 -7.90 -14.89
N LEU A 59 0.20 -6.83 -14.20
CA LEU A 59 -1.16 -6.35 -14.18
C LEU A 59 -1.49 -5.72 -15.54
N GLN A 60 -2.55 -6.19 -16.19
CA GLN A 60 -3.07 -5.60 -17.42
C GLN A 60 -3.88 -4.31 -17.15
N LEU A 61 -4.20 -4.07 -15.88
CA LEU A 61 -4.95 -2.91 -15.44
C LEU A 61 -4.06 -1.66 -15.52
N PRO A 62 -4.58 -0.50 -15.97
CA PRO A 62 -3.85 0.75 -15.91
C PRO A 62 -3.36 1.03 -14.48
N PRO A 63 -2.09 1.46 -14.28
CA PRO A 63 -1.54 1.72 -12.95
C PRO A 63 -2.43 2.67 -12.13
N ARG A 64 -2.96 3.72 -12.75
CA ARG A 64 -3.85 4.69 -12.11
C ARG A 64 -5.10 4.04 -11.51
N THR A 65 -5.75 3.14 -12.26
CA THR A 65 -6.93 2.41 -11.79
C THR A 65 -6.58 1.39 -10.71
N ALA A 66 -5.42 0.73 -10.84
CA ALA A 66 -4.96 -0.24 -9.85
C ALA A 66 -4.75 0.38 -8.47
N VAL A 67 -4.21 1.59 -8.38
CA VAL A 67 -3.99 2.27 -7.10
C VAL A 67 -5.33 2.68 -6.47
N LEU A 68 -6.33 3.10 -7.26
CA LEU A 68 -7.68 3.40 -6.74
C LEU A 68 -8.36 2.16 -6.16
N ILE A 69 -8.26 1.00 -6.83
CA ILE A 69 -8.78 -0.27 -6.29
C ILE A 69 -8.10 -0.60 -4.96
N ARG A 70 -6.77 -0.43 -4.86
CA ARG A 70 -6.04 -0.68 -3.60
C ARG A 70 -6.52 0.24 -2.47
N GLU A 71 -6.78 1.51 -2.75
CA GLU A 71 -7.33 2.45 -1.77
C GLU A 71 -8.74 2.05 -1.33
N THR A 72 -9.62 1.68 -2.27
CA THR A 72 -10.97 1.23 -1.93
C THR A 72 -10.94 -0.02 -1.06
N VAL A 73 -10.10 -1.01 -1.40
CA VAL A 73 -9.91 -2.21 -0.58
C VAL A 73 -9.33 -1.86 0.79
N ALA A 74 -8.36 -0.95 0.88
CA ALA A 74 -7.82 -0.49 2.14
C ALA A 74 -8.87 0.20 3.02
N SER A 75 -9.73 1.02 2.41
CA SER A 75 -10.84 1.71 3.07
C SER A 75 -11.90 0.73 3.57
N ILE A 76 -12.27 -0.29 2.78
CA ILE A 76 -13.22 -1.33 3.19
C ILE A 76 -12.69 -2.08 4.41
N ASN A 77 -11.39 -2.35 4.44
CA ASN A 77 -10.73 -3.02 5.56
C ASN A 77 -10.36 -2.10 6.72
N THR A 78 -10.63 -0.80 6.62
CA THR A 78 -10.24 0.20 7.61
C THR A 78 -8.73 0.13 7.94
N CYS A 79 -7.89 -0.24 6.96
CA CYS A 79 -6.45 -0.31 7.15
C CYS A 79 -5.83 1.09 7.00
N LEU A 80 -5.78 1.86 8.09
CA LEU A 80 -5.27 3.24 8.09
C LEU A 80 -3.87 3.35 7.49
N PHE A 81 -2.96 2.44 7.86
CA PHE A 81 -1.62 2.40 7.27
C PHE A 81 -1.65 2.20 5.74
N CYS A 82 -2.53 1.32 5.26
CA CYS A 82 -2.64 1.01 3.85
C CYS A 82 -3.22 2.20 3.07
N MET A 83 -4.19 2.91 3.65
CA MET A 83 -4.77 4.13 3.08
C MET A 83 -3.72 5.22 2.95
N ASP A 84 -2.99 5.50 4.04
CA ASP A 84 -1.92 6.50 4.06
C ASP A 84 -0.81 6.16 3.06
N ALA A 85 -0.37 4.90 3.04
CA ALA A 85 0.66 4.45 2.11
C ALA A 85 0.21 4.59 0.65
N THR A 86 -1.01 4.16 0.34
CA THR A 86 -1.54 4.19 -1.03
C THR A 86 -1.70 5.63 -1.53
N ARG A 87 -2.25 6.53 -0.71
CA ARG A 87 -2.32 7.97 -1.01
C ARG A 87 -0.94 8.59 -1.21
N TRP A 88 0.03 8.29 -0.33
CA TRP A 88 1.40 8.79 -0.47
C TRP A 88 2.05 8.35 -1.79
N TYR A 89 1.91 7.06 -2.16
CA TYR A 89 2.43 6.55 -3.43
C TYR A 89 1.76 7.23 -4.63
N ALA A 90 0.43 7.39 -4.61
CA ALA A 90 -0.33 8.01 -5.68
C ALA A 90 0.07 9.47 -5.91
N MET A 91 0.22 10.25 -4.83
CA MET A 91 0.62 11.65 -4.89
C MET A 91 2.05 11.84 -5.42
N LYS A 92 2.94 10.88 -5.13
CA LYS A 92 4.31 10.89 -5.66
C LYS A 92 4.36 10.67 -7.17
N GLU A 93 3.39 9.96 -7.73
CA GLU A 93 3.31 9.68 -9.16
C GLU A 93 2.73 10.85 -9.97
N SER A 94 1.67 11.50 -9.46
CA SER A 94 1.13 12.74 -10.04
C SER A 94 0.26 13.50 -9.04
N ALA A 95 0.33 14.83 -9.06
CA ALA A 95 -0.52 15.71 -8.27
C ALA A 95 -2.01 15.61 -8.65
N ASP A 96 -2.31 15.31 -9.93
CA ASP A 96 -3.68 15.17 -10.45
C ASP A 96 -4.44 13.98 -9.84
N ASN A 97 -3.73 13.06 -9.19
CA ASN A 97 -4.35 11.93 -8.51
C ASN A 97 -5.15 12.38 -7.29
N LEU A 98 -4.75 13.44 -6.58
CA LEU A 98 -5.37 13.84 -5.31
C LEU A 98 -6.89 14.01 -5.42
N ALA A 99 -7.35 14.77 -6.42
CA ALA A 99 -8.77 15.03 -6.64
C ALA A 99 -9.59 13.75 -6.88
N ARG A 100 -8.97 12.72 -7.49
CA ARG A 100 -9.61 11.42 -7.74
C ARG A 100 -9.73 10.59 -6.47
N PHE A 101 -8.72 10.63 -5.60
CA PHE A 101 -8.75 9.95 -4.30
C PHE A 101 -9.76 10.58 -3.35
N ASP A 102 -9.94 11.89 -3.42
CA ASP A 102 -10.93 12.61 -2.62
C ASP A 102 -12.36 12.32 -3.11
N ALA A 103 -12.54 12.11 -4.41
CA ALA A 103 -13.81 11.68 -4.99
C ALA A 103 -14.10 10.17 -4.87
N LEU A 104 -13.14 9.37 -4.39
CA LEU A 104 -13.24 7.91 -4.33
C LEU A 104 -14.37 7.37 -3.43
N PRO A 105 -14.74 7.99 -2.28
CA PRO A 105 -15.90 7.55 -1.51
C PRO A 105 -17.20 7.53 -2.32
N GLU A 106 -17.29 8.43 -3.31
CA GLU A 106 -18.43 8.60 -4.20
C GLU A 106 -18.16 8.04 -5.60
N TYR A 107 -17.27 7.05 -5.73
CA TYR A 107 -16.84 6.53 -7.03
C TYR A 107 -17.97 5.99 -7.93
N ARG A 108 -19.14 5.66 -7.36
CA ARG A 108 -20.31 5.19 -8.11
C ARG A 108 -21.07 6.34 -8.80
N THR A 109 -20.96 7.55 -8.26
CA THR A 109 -21.72 8.74 -8.69
C THR A 109 -20.81 9.84 -9.23
N SER A 110 -19.51 9.77 -8.98
CA SER A 110 -18.54 10.76 -9.43
C SER A 110 -18.28 10.70 -10.94
N GLN A 111 -18.52 11.81 -11.64
CA GLN A 111 -18.17 11.97 -13.05
C GLN A 111 -16.66 11.89 -13.31
N ALA A 112 -15.83 12.20 -12.32
CA ALA A 112 -14.38 12.09 -12.42
C ALA A 112 -13.87 10.63 -12.49
N LEU A 113 -14.72 9.66 -12.12
CA LEU A 113 -14.38 8.23 -12.05
C LEU A 113 -15.28 7.36 -12.95
N VAL A 114 -16.12 7.96 -13.80
CA VAL A 114 -17.12 7.24 -14.62
C VAL A 114 -16.51 6.10 -15.46
N CYS A 115 -15.32 6.29 -16.04
CA CYS A 115 -14.66 5.25 -16.84
C CYS A 115 -14.06 4.11 -15.99
N GLU A 116 -13.80 4.36 -14.70
CA GLU A 116 -13.14 3.40 -13.79
C GLU A 116 -14.12 2.75 -12.81
N ALA A 117 -15.34 3.30 -12.70
CA ALA A 117 -16.37 2.84 -11.78
C ALA A 117 -16.67 1.34 -11.94
N GLY A 118 -16.72 0.83 -13.18
CA GLY A 118 -16.93 -0.60 -13.45
C GLY A 118 -15.83 -1.50 -12.88
N MET A 119 -14.56 -1.11 -13.03
CA MET A 119 -13.41 -1.85 -12.48
C MET A 119 -13.35 -1.75 -10.96
N LEU A 120 -13.72 -0.62 -10.38
CA LEU A 120 -13.81 -0.45 -8.93
C LEU A 120 -14.90 -1.36 -8.34
N VAL A 121 -16.07 -1.47 -9.00
CA VAL A 121 -17.12 -2.41 -8.58
C VAL A 121 -16.64 -3.86 -8.64
N ILE A 122 -16.02 -4.28 -9.75
CA ILE A 122 -15.50 -5.65 -9.90
C ILE A 122 -14.42 -5.95 -8.85
N GLY A 123 -13.48 -5.02 -8.64
CA GLY A 123 -12.40 -5.17 -7.66
C GLY A 123 -12.95 -5.33 -6.24
N VAL A 124 -13.94 -4.52 -5.85
CA VAL A 124 -14.60 -4.63 -4.54
C VAL A 124 -15.35 -5.94 -4.38
N HIS A 125 -16.08 -6.38 -5.41
CA HIS A 125 -16.82 -7.65 -5.36
C HIS A 125 -15.89 -8.86 -5.31
N ALA A 126 -14.83 -8.87 -6.12
CA ALA A 126 -13.83 -9.93 -6.09
C ALA A 126 -13.19 -10.03 -4.71
N TRP A 127 -12.90 -8.90 -4.06
CA TRP A 127 -12.32 -8.88 -2.72
C TRP A 127 -13.29 -9.38 -1.64
N ARG A 128 -14.60 -9.11 -1.77
CA ARG A 128 -15.61 -9.54 -0.80
C ARG A 128 -15.96 -11.03 -0.88
N LEU A 129 -15.54 -11.71 -1.94
CA LEU A 129 -15.75 -13.15 -2.17
C LEU A 129 -14.61 -14.02 -1.60
N TYR A 130 -13.56 -13.41 -1.05
CA TYR A 130 -12.46 -14.06 -0.33
C TYR A 130 -12.44 -13.63 1.14
#